data_AF-K1JDL4-F1
#
_entry.id   AF-K1JDL4-F1
#
_cell.length_a   1.000
_cell.length_b   1.000
_cell.length_c   1.000
_cell.angle_alpha   90.00
_cell.angle_beta   90.00
_cell.angle_gamma   90.00
#
_symmetry.space_group_name_H-M   'P 1'
#
loop_
_entity.id
_entity.type
_entity.pdbx_description
1 polymer ?
#
loop_
_entity_poly.entity_id
_entity_poly.type
_entity_poly.pdbx_seq_one_letter_code
_entity_poly.pdbx_strand_id
1 'polypeptide(L)'
;MGQMKANDDKSPVSMPQMAASFTLPVCSKEYFAENTGFSERYVQLLISEGYLPILPKKGRSSKVLINLEALRMQCQSVALVSR
;
A
#
# COMPACT_ATOMS: atom_id res chain seq x y z
N MET A 1 31.17 19.02 41.96
CA MET A 1 30.30 17.86 42.26
C MET A 1 28.90 18.41 42.49
N GLY A 2 27.83 18.12 41.76
CA GLY A 2 27.61 17.27 40.60
C GLY A 2 26.20 17.55 40.04
N GLN A 3 26.16 17.69 38.71
CA GLN A 3 25.13 17.35 37.73
C GLN A 3 23.63 17.70 37.89
N MET A 4 23.15 18.29 36.79
CA MET A 4 21.79 18.61 36.35
C MET A 4 20.89 17.37 36.22
N LYS A 5 19.62 17.51 36.60
CA LYS A 5 18.47 16.65 36.27
C LYS A 5 17.41 17.55 35.62
N ALA A 6 16.56 17.17 34.66
CA ALA A 6 16.38 15.98 33.85
C ALA A 6 15.74 16.47 32.53
N ASN A 7 16.17 15.91 31.40
CA ASN A 7 15.50 16.11 30.11
C ASN A 7 14.47 15.00 29.92
N ASP A 8 13.19 15.33 29.99
CA ASP A 8 12.10 14.46 29.53
C ASP A 8 11.80 14.79 28.05
N ASP A 9 12.68 14.34 27.16
CA ASP A 9 12.40 14.25 25.73
C ASP A 9 11.49 13.03 25.50
N LYS A 10 10.17 13.28 25.51
CA LYS A 10 9.18 12.28 25.14
C LYS A 10 9.03 12.27 23.62
N SER A 11 10.05 11.80 22.92
CA SER A 11 9.92 11.37 21.52
C SER A 11 8.94 10.18 21.47
N PRO A 12 7.84 10.24 20.68
CA PRO A 12 7.00 9.07 20.50
C PRO A 12 7.79 8.01 19.74
N VAL A 13 7.92 6.83 20.36
CA VAL A 13 8.47 5.62 19.73
C VAL A 13 7.57 5.25 18.56
N SER A 14 7.92 5.74 17.37
CA SER A 14 7.34 5.32 16.10
C SER A 14 7.66 3.84 15.94
N MET A 15 6.63 3.00 16.09
CA MET A 15 6.71 1.56 15.82
C MET A 15 7.32 1.37 14.43
N PRO A 16 8.41 0.59 14.28
CA PRO A 16 8.89 0.22 12.97
C PRO A 16 7.82 -0.68 12.34
N GLN A 17 7.01 -0.11 11.44
CA GLN A 17 6.20 -0.89 10.54
C GLN A 17 7.16 -1.79 9.77
N MET A 18 7.07 -3.09 10.05
CA MET A 18 7.89 -4.13 9.44
C MET A 18 7.66 -4.07 7.94
N ALA A 19 8.56 -3.38 7.24
CA ALA A 19 8.54 -3.25 5.79
C ALA A 19 8.86 -4.63 5.23
N ALA A 20 7.81 -5.40 4.93
CA ALA A 20 7.96 -6.53 4.03
C ALA A 20 8.60 -5.99 2.75
N SER A 21 9.85 -6.38 2.49
CA SER A 21 10.61 -5.97 1.32
C SER A 21 10.03 -6.66 0.10
N PHE A 22 8.91 -6.12 -0.40
CA PHE A 22 8.40 -6.53 -1.70
C PHE A 22 9.41 -6.07 -2.75
N THR A 23 9.91 -7.01 -3.55
CA THR A 23 10.78 -6.72 -4.71
C THR A 23 10.02 -6.06 -5.86
N LEU A 24 8.68 -6.00 -5.76
CA LEU A 24 7.78 -5.44 -6.74
C LEU A 24 7.14 -4.15 -6.20
N PRO A 25 6.85 -3.17 -7.07
CA PRO A 25 6.15 -1.95 -6.65
C PRO A 25 4.73 -2.31 -6.22
N VAL A 26 4.44 -2.05 -4.94
CA VAL A 26 3.12 -2.26 -4.34
C VAL A 26 2.69 -1.02 -3.58
N CYS A 27 1.38 -0.81 -3.50
CA CYS A 27 0.81 0.23 -2.64
C CYS A 27 -0.42 -0.29 -1.90
N SER A 28 -0.83 0.41 -0.85
CA SER A 28 -2.08 0.09 -0.19
C SER A 28 -3.28 0.67 -0.94
N LYS A 29 -4.45 0.13 -0.66
CA LYS A 29 -5.73 0.60 -1.21
C LYS A 29 -5.96 2.10 -0.92
N GLU A 30 -5.62 2.55 0.28
CA GLU A 30 -5.80 3.94 0.71
C GLU A 30 -4.92 4.89 -0.13
N TYR A 31 -3.63 4.56 -0.26
CA TYR A 31 -2.70 5.34 -1.08
C TYR A 31 -3.10 5.36 -2.56
N PHE A 32 -3.61 4.23 -3.07
CA PHE A 32 -4.11 4.16 -4.44
C PHE A 32 -5.34 5.06 -4.65
N ALA A 33 -6.27 5.06 -3.70
CA ALA A 33 -7.46 5.92 -3.74
C ALA A 33 -7.06 7.41 -3.76
N GLU A 34 -6.17 7.81 -2.87
CA GLU A 34 -5.64 9.18 -2.78
C GLU A 34 -4.99 9.63 -4.10
N ASN A 35 -4.08 8.82 -4.66
CA ASN A 35 -3.35 9.20 -5.88
C ASN A 35 -4.18 9.15 -7.16
N THR A 36 -5.26 8.36 -7.20
CA THR A 36 -6.14 8.27 -8.38
C THR A 36 -7.33 9.21 -8.31
N GLY A 37 -7.60 9.83 -7.15
CA GLY A 37 -8.80 10.60 -6.90
C GLY A 37 -10.07 9.75 -6.74
N PHE A 38 -9.92 8.43 -6.63
CA PHE A 38 -11.03 7.52 -6.39
C PHE A 38 -11.38 7.44 -4.91
N SER A 39 -12.65 7.16 -4.61
CA SER A 39 -13.03 6.82 -3.24
C SER A 39 -12.49 5.43 -2.87
N GLU A 40 -12.10 5.23 -1.62
CA GLU A 40 -11.67 3.91 -1.14
C GLU A 40 -12.72 2.82 -1.36
N ARG A 41 -14.01 3.16 -1.28
CA ARG A 41 -15.12 2.23 -1.54
C ARG A 41 -15.12 1.78 -3.01
N TYR A 42 -14.86 2.71 -3.93
CA TYR A 42 -14.76 2.38 -5.35
C TYR A 42 -13.52 1.52 -5.64
N VAL A 43 -12.37 1.84 -5.04
CA VAL A 43 -11.16 0.99 -5.16
C VAL A 43 -11.42 -0.41 -4.60
N GLN A 44 -12.13 -0.53 -3.49
CA GLN A 44 -12.52 -1.83 -2.91
C GLN A 44 -13.44 -2.62 -3.86
N LEU A 45 -14.35 -1.96 -4.55
CA LEU A 45 -15.20 -2.56 -5.59
C LEU A 45 -14.34 -3.07 -6.76
N LEU A 46 -13.41 -2.26 -7.26
CA LEU A 46 -12.52 -2.68 -8.35
C LEU A 46 -11.66 -3.90 -7.97
N ILE A 47 -11.25 -3.99 -6.70
CA ILE A 47 -10.54 -5.16 -6.17
C ILE A 47 -11.47 -6.38 -6.13
N SER A 48 -12.71 -6.24 -5.65
CA SER A 48 -13.65 -7.38 -5.55
C SER A 48 -14.08 -7.91 -6.91
N GLU A 49 -14.21 -7.03 -7.90
CA GLU A 49 -14.52 -7.39 -9.29
C GLU A 49 -13.29 -7.89 -10.06
N GLY A 50 -12.10 -7.87 -9.45
CA GLY A 50 -10.86 -8.38 -10.07
C GLY A 50 -10.19 -7.43 -11.08
N TYR A 51 -10.65 -6.18 -11.18
CA TYR A 51 -10.03 -5.16 -12.04
C TYR A 51 -8.71 -4.63 -11.50
N LEU A 52 -8.50 -4.65 -10.18
CA LEU A 52 -7.23 -4.28 -9.57
C LEU A 52 -6.48 -5.52 -9.08
N PRO A 53 -5.27 -5.81 -9.60
CA PRO A 53 -4.49 -6.94 -9.15
C PRO A 53 -3.97 -6.68 -7.72
N ILE A 54 -4.23 -7.62 -6.81
CA ILE A 54 -3.76 -7.56 -5.42
C ILE A 54 -2.81 -8.70 -5.11
N LEU A 55 -1.90 -8.49 -4.15
CA LEU A 55 -1.09 -9.56 -3.60
C LEU A 55 -1.94 -10.52 -2.75
N PRO A 56 -1.59 -11.82 -2.71
CA PRO A 56 -2.31 -12.80 -1.91
C PRO A 56 -2.25 -12.43 -0.43
N LYS A 57 -3.43 -12.38 0.19
CA LYS A 57 -3.60 -12.08 1.62
C LYS A 57 -3.15 -13.28 2.46
N LYS A 58 -2.09 -13.12 3.25
CA LYS A 58 -1.72 -14.10 4.29
C LYS A 58 -2.51 -13.80 5.57
N GLY A 59 -3.72 -14.34 5.66
CA GLY A 59 -4.60 -14.22 6.84
C GLY A 59 -5.70 -13.15 6.71
N ARG A 60 -6.77 -13.28 7.51
CA ARG A 60 -7.99 -12.46 7.42
C ARG A 60 -7.76 -10.97 7.68
N SER A 61 -6.87 -10.64 8.61
CA SER A 61 -6.56 -9.25 9.01
C SER A 61 -5.40 -8.61 8.24
N SER A 62 -4.88 -9.27 7.20
CA SER A 62 -3.77 -8.72 6.42
C SER A 62 -4.22 -7.54 5.56
N LYS A 63 -3.35 -6.52 5.47
CA LYS A 63 -3.59 -5.32 4.65
C LYS A 63 -3.64 -5.72 3.17
N VAL A 64 -4.57 -5.12 2.43
CA VAL A 64 -4.66 -5.32 0.99
C VAL A 64 -3.58 -4.48 0.31
N LEU A 65 -2.78 -5.12 -0.52
CA LEU A 65 -1.73 -4.48 -1.31
C LEU A 65 -2.02 -4.68 -2.79
N ILE A 66 -2.08 -3.58 -3.53
CA ILE A 66 -2.27 -3.56 -4.98
C ILE A 66 -0.90 -3.73 -5.64
N ASN A 67 -0.81 -4.65 -6.60
CA ASN A 67 0.40 -4.91 -7.38
C ASN A 67 0.44 -3.97 -8.59
N LEU A 68 1.25 -2.92 -8.51
CA LEU A 68 1.32 -1.87 -9.54
C LEU A 68 1.95 -2.38 -10.84
N GLU A 69 2.90 -3.31 -10.75
CA GLU A 69 3.55 -3.87 -11.94
C GLU A 69 2.57 -4.73 -12.74
N ALA A 70 1.79 -5.57 -12.06
CA ALA A 70 0.75 -6.35 -12.72
C ALA A 70 -0.30 -5.44 -13.38
N LEU A 71 -0.71 -4.36 -12.71
CA LEU A 71 -1.65 -3.38 -13.27
C LEU A 71 -1.08 -2.72 -14.53
N ARG A 72 0.19 -2.30 -14.50
CA ARG A 72 0.88 -1.73 -15.65
C ARG A 72 0.89 -2.67 -16.84
N MET A 73 1.22 -3.95 -16.62
CA MET A 73 1.22 -4.98 -17.67
C MET A 73 -0.17 -5.22 -18.27
N GLN A 74 -1.21 -5.26 -17.43
CA GLN A 74 -2.61 -5.39 -17.90
C GLN A 74 -3.00 -4.23 -18.81
N CYS A 75 -2.75 -2.99 -18.39
CA CYS A 75 -3.03 -1.80 -19.19
C CYS A 75 -2.29 -1.83 -20.54
N GLN A 76 -1.02 -2.25 -20.54
CA GLN A 76 -0.25 -2.38 -21.78
C GLN A 76 -0.82 -3.44 -22.71
N SER A 77 -1.20 -4.60 -22.18
CA SER A 77 -1.80 -5.68 -22.96
C SER A 77 -3.09 -5.21 -23.66
N VAL A 78 -3.97 -4.49 -22.94
CA VAL A 78 -5.22 -3.97 -23.52
C VAL A 78 -4.93 -2.95 -24.63
N ALA A 79 -3.96 -2.06 -24.41
CA ALA A 79 -3.57 -1.06 -25.39
C ALA A 79 -2.98 -1.66 -26.68
N LEU A 80 -2.28 -2.80 -26.59
CA LEU A 80 -1.70 -3.49 -27.74
C LEU A 80 -2.72 -4.30 -28.54
N VAL A 81 -3.73 -4.86 -27.88
CA VAL A 81 -4.83 -5.59 -28.54
C VAL A 81 -5.80 -4.66 -29.26
N SER A 82 -5.81 -3.37 -28.88
CA SER A 82 -6.70 -2.35 -29.46
C SER A 82 -6.12 -1.65 -30.71
N ARG A 83 -5.02 -2.17 -31.28
CA ARG A 83 -4.42 -1.70 -32.54
C ARG A 83 -4.67 -2.70 -33.66
#